data_AF-A0AAD5TAF8-F1
#
_entry.id   AF-A0AAD5TAF8-F1
#
_cell.length_a   1.000
_cell.length_b   1.000
_cell.length_c   1.000
_cell.angle_alpha   90.00
_cell.angle_beta   90.00
_cell.angle_gamma   90.00
#
_symmetry.space_group_name_H-M   'P 1'
#
loop_
_entity.id
_entity.type
_entity.pdbx_description
1 polymer ?
#
loop_
_entity_poly.entity_id
_entity_poly.type
_entity_poly.pdbx_seq_one_letter_code
_entity_poly.pdbx_strand_id
1 'polypeptide(L)'
;MLRAAVAVAASVSGSGGGLVRTTGRRIANKNVKFFVRALGWSRAAAAGSSFCVSVSIGLNMNSRLFSSAPQGLARLPRAAAYYAKVSAALSKTNSASEGNSEESNLQSENDEHDSLLIEAMPRGVTLTFYKGYLDLLDALETSAAAVAAKKREHGKNNSKEYVGAVDATLLRRLAANATSAPDLSLFRDILARWRRHKKPLLELDATDMRTIIAKFLSVGESETAANDVLLNVALNTFKYGIYLDTASIHVLLSRFAEDVVNNASANSLDNLYKSFALLLYSNVPPSAKSYLHLIYAGAYCDDLLNSDAWQYALTSFAEAEWLFFGPKNLPSDVYNAILAGYIKRSDFSSASELISRVSASTSLDSRLLVETHLMNGNLASAVDFLAVPSTSESKKLPFVDRWTPISEIHDALLAELKEKDTALYIKAKALIE
;
A
#
# COMPACT_ATOMS: atom_id res chain seq x y z
N MET A 1 0.40 16.56 20.37
CA MET A 1 0.98 17.87 20.77
C MET A 1 2.51 17.77 20.82
N LEU A 2 3.20 18.24 19.78
CA LEU A 2 4.56 18.81 19.88
C LEU A 2 4.86 19.55 18.57
N ARG A 3 4.69 20.88 18.59
CA ARG A 3 5.18 21.77 17.54
C ARG A 3 6.64 22.09 17.87
N ALA A 4 7.56 21.77 16.96
CA ALA A 4 8.90 22.34 16.96
C ALA A 4 9.03 23.19 15.70
N ALA A 5 8.87 24.50 15.86
CA ALA A 5 9.18 25.47 14.83
C ALA A 5 10.69 25.74 14.87
N VAL A 6 11.38 25.57 13.73
CA VAL A 6 12.73 26.09 13.53
C VAL A 6 12.59 27.40 12.77
N ALA A 7 12.72 28.51 13.49
CA ALA A 7 12.87 29.83 12.87
C ALA A 7 14.35 30.03 12.51
N VAL A 8 14.65 30.20 11.22
CA VAL A 8 15.95 30.71 10.76
C VAL A 8 15.76 32.19 10.44
N ALA A 9 16.25 33.05 11.31
CA ALA A 9 16.35 34.48 11.03
C ALA A 9 17.62 34.74 10.22
N ALA A 10 17.45 35.25 8.99
CA ALA A 10 18.53 35.84 8.21
C ALA A 10 18.37 37.35 8.25
N SER A 11 19.17 38.04 9.06
CA SER A 11 19.31 39.51 8.95
C SER A 11 20.39 39.81 7.92
N VAL A 12 20.02 40.46 6.82
CA VAL A 12 20.99 41.02 5.86
C VAL A 12 21.10 42.51 6.14
N SER A 13 22.22 42.92 6.74
CA SER A 13 22.63 44.33 6.78
C SER A 13 23.87 44.52 5.91
N GLY A 14 23.71 45.36 4.88
CA GLY A 14 24.68 46.30 4.31
C GLY A 14 26.16 45.95 4.23
N SER A 15 26.63 45.91 2.97
CA SER A 15 27.92 46.42 2.46
C SER A 15 29.23 45.92 3.09
N GLY A 16 29.99 45.17 2.30
CA GLY A 16 31.43 44.99 2.50
C GLY A 16 31.87 43.59 2.11
N GLY A 17 32.62 43.47 1.02
CA GLY A 17 33.23 42.21 0.60
C GLY A 17 34.10 41.63 1.72
N GLY A 18 33.64 40.53 2.30
CA GLY A 18 34.32 39.82 3.37
C GLY A 18 34.20 38.31 3.16
N LEU A 19 35.34 37.63 3.17
CA LEU A 19 35.45 36.18 3.14
C LEU A 19 34.62 35.57 4.29
N VAL A 20 33.52 34.87 3.98
CA VAL A 20 32.68 34.21 4.99
C VAL A 20 33.43 33.02 5.57
N ARG A 21 34.08 33.22 6.71
CA ARG A 21 34.68 32.15 7.52
C ARG A 21 33.56 31.54 8.36
N THR A 22 33.05 30.38 7.97
CA THR A 22 32.02 29.67 8.73
C THR A 22 32.63 29.04 9.99
N THR A 23 32.42 29.66 11.15
CA THR A 23 32.68 29.02 12.44
C THR A 23 31.56 28.02 12.73
N GLY A 24 31.82 26.73 12.50
CA GLY A 24 30.91 25.67 12.90
C GLY A 24 30.78 25.59 14.41
N ARG A 25 29.63 26.01 14.96
CA ARG A 25 29.31 25.87 16.38
C ARG A 25 28.93 24.42 16.66
N ARG A 26 29.80 23.65 17.32
CA ARG A 26 29.48 22.32 17.85
C ARG A 26 28.41 22.47 18.94
N ILE A 27 27.17 22.11 18.62
CA ILE A 27 26.16 21.83 19.65
C ILE A 27 26.30 20.33 19.96
N ALA A 28 27.08 20.02 20.99
CA ALA A 28 27.22 18.65 21.46
C ALA A 28 25.98 18.26 22.26
N ASN A 29 25.03 17.58 21.61
CA ASN A 29 24.05 16.74 22.29
C ASN A 29 24.45 15.28 22.05
N LYS A 30 24.62 14.48 23.12
CA LYS A 30 25.33 13.19 23.09
C LYS A 30 24.73 12.13 22.15
N ASN A 31 23.55 12.36 21.58
CA ASN A 31 22.83 11.37 20.76
C ASN A 31 22.55 11.79 19.31
N VAL A 32 23.03 12.95 18.83
CA VAL A 32 22.82 13.35 17.42
C VAL A 32 24.07 14.02 16.86
N LYS A 33 24.67 13.42 15.82
CA LYS A 33 25.73 14.05 15.03
C LYS A 33 25.13 14.58 13.73
N PHE A 34 25.22 15.88 13.51
CA PHE A 34 24.86 16.50 12.23
C PHE A 34 26.12 16.63 11.36
N PHE A 35 26.04 16.18 10.11
CA PHE A 35 27.03 16.48 9.08
C PHE A 35 26.39 17.39 8.05
N VAL A 36 26.98 18.57 7.83
CA VAL A 36 26.62 19.46 6.73
C VAL A 36 27.73 19.34 5.70
N ARG A 37 27.42 18.84 4.49
CA ARG A 37 28.35 18.75 3.37
C ARG A 37 27.88 19.71 2.29
N ALA A 38 28.61 20.80 2.07
CA ALA A 38 28.37 21.71 0.95
C ALA A 38 29.11 21.17 -0.29
N LEU A 39 28.38 20.88 -1.36
CA LEU A 39 28.95 20.64 -2.68
C LEU A 39 29.03 21.98 -3.41
N GLY A 40 30.25 22.47 -3.64
CA GLY A 40 30.49 23.70 -4.38
C GLY A 40 30.66 23.41 -5.87
N TRP A 41 29.77 23.94 -6.71
CA TRP A 41 29.97 24.10 -8.15
C TRP A 41 30.02 25.60 -8.45
N SER A 42 31.04 26.04 -9.21
CA SER A 42 31.29 27.44 -9.53
C SER A 42 30.82 27.83 -10.94
N ARG A 43 29.92 28.82 -10.96
CA ARG A 43 29.71 29.95 -11.91
C ARG A 43 29.73 29.70 -13.43
N ALA A 44 28.57 29.95 -14.05
CA ALA A 44 28.38 31.10 -14.95
C ALA A 44 26.95 31.66 -14.76
N ALA A 45 26.84 32.98 -14.66
CA ALA A 45 25.64 33.69 -14.22
C ALA A 45 24.80 34.22 -15.40
N ALA A 46 23.48 34.15 -15.26
CA ALA A 46 22.53 35.13 -15.80
C ALA A 46 21.42 35.32 -14.75
N ALA A 47 21.03 36.57 -14.52
CA ALA A 47 20.28 37.03 -13.35
C ALA A 47 18.87 36.44 -13.25
N GLY A 48 18.48 36.00 -12.05
CA GLY A 48 17.08 35.73 -11.70
C GLY A 48 16.73 34.44 -10.96
N SER A 49 17.70 33.61 -10.52
CA SER A 49 17.38 32.35 -9.83
C SER A 49 17.33 32.46 -8.31
N SER A 50 16.22 32.00 -7.73
CA SER A 50 16.05 31.72 -6.30
C SER A 50 17.03 30.61 -5.88
N PHE A 51 17.79 30.83 -4.81
CA PHE A 51 18.69 29.84 -4.22
C PHE A 51 17.88 28.86 -3.36
N CYS A 52 17.65 27.63 -3.84
CA CYS A 52 17.20 26.53 -3.01
C CYS A 52 18.40 25.86 -2.33
N VAL A 53 18.46 25.93 -1.00
CA VAL A 53 19.40 25.14 -0.19
C VAL A 53 18.76 23.79 0.10
N SER A 54 19.20 22.73 -0.56
CA SER A 54 18.80 21.36 -0.20
C SER A 54 19.54 20.93 1.07
N VAL A 55 18.80 20.75 2.16
CA VAL A 55 19.30 20.16 3.41
C VAL A 55 19.01 18.66 3.38
N SER A 56 20.02 17.85 3.08
CA SER A 56 19.91 16.39 3.25
C SER A 56 20.10 16.02 4.72
N ILE A 57 18.99 15.72 5.41
CA ILE A 57 19.05 15.20 6.78
C ILE A 57 19.30 13.69 6.71
N GLY A 58 20.55 13.29 6.88
CA GLY A 58 20.90 11.90 7.14
C GLY A 58 20.47 11.52 8.56
N LEU A 59 19.29 10.95 8.73
CA LEU A 59 18.87 10.36 10.00
C LEU A 59 19.60 9.03 10.19
N ASN A 60 20.69 9.06 10.95
CA ASN A 60 21.30 7.83 11.46
C ASN A 60 20.45 7.37 12.65
N MET A 61 19.35 6.66 12.37
CA MET A 61 18.52 6.06 13.41
C MET A 61 19.23 4.85 14.00
N ASN A 62 19.96 5.08 15.09
CA ASN A 62 20.21 4.02 16.06
C ASN A 62 18.86 3.66 16.71
N SER A 63 18.18 2.66 16.17
CA SER A 63 16.91 2.13 16.66
C SER A 63 17.11 1.35 17.96
N ARG A 64 17.25 2.05 19.09
CA ARG A 64 16.74 1.53 20.36
C ARG A 64 15.27 1.91 20.47
N LEU A 65 14.43 1.17 19.76
CA LEU A 65 12.98 1.26 19.92
C LEU A 65 12.56 0.51 21.17
N PHE A 66 11.88 1.24 22.04
CA PHE A 66 11.13 0.75 23.19
C PHE A 66 10.11 -0.30 22.72
N SER A 67 10.24 -1.52 23.23
CA SER A 67 9.23 -2.57 23.07
C SER A 67 8.10 -2.34 24.07
N SER A 68 7.08 -1.58 23.71
CA SER A 68 5.76 -1.72 24.33
C SER A 68 5.00 -2.77 23.52
N ALA A 69 5.18 -4.04 23.88
CA ALA A 69 4.33 -5.12 23.40
C ALA A 69 2.88 -4.88 23.86
N PRO A 70 1.85 -5.24 23.07
CA PRO A 70 0.50 -5.32 23.60
C PRO A 70 0.49 -6.42 24.67
N GLN A 71 0.20 -6.04 25.91
CA GLN A 71 -0.05 -6.93 27.03
C GLN A 71 -1.35 -7.70 26.76
N GLY A 72 -1.27 -8.77 25.98
CA GLY A 72 -2.42 -9.63 25.66
C GLY A 72 -2.13 -11.13 25.57
N LEU A 73 -0.86 -11.57 25.52
CA LEU A 73 -0.50 -12.98 25.31
C LEU A 73 0.40 -13.57 26.40
N ALA A 74 0.42 -12.99 27.60
CA ALA A 74 1.17 -13.52 28.74
C ALA A 74 0.55 -14.80 29.37
N ARG A 75 -0.46 -15.42 28.74
CA ARG A 75 -1.11 -16.67 29.22
C ARG A 75 -0.83 -17.90 28.33
N LEU A 76 0.29 -17.92 27.61
CA LEU A 76 0.73 -19.05 26.80
C LEU A 76 1.16 -20.36 27.52
N PRO A 77 1.40 -20.46 28.85
CA PRO A 77 1.79 -21.74 29.45
C PRO A 77 0.71 -22.83 29.36
N ARG A 78 -0.58 -22.45 29.44
CA ARG A 78 -1.71 -23.40 29.37
C ARG A 78 -2.02 -23.84 27.94
N ALA A 79 -1.93 -22.91 26.99
CA ALA A 79 -2.05 -23.22 25.57
C ALA A 79 -0.90 -24.14 25.14
N ALA A 80 0.35 -23.83 25.49
CA ALA A 80 1.50 -24.69 25.18
C ALA A 80 1.40 -26.08 25.83
N ALA A 81 0.91 -26.19 27.08
CA ALA A 81 0.67 -27.48 27.73
C ALA A 81 -0.49 -28.27 27.09
N TYR A 82 -1.51 -27.58 26.58
CA TYR A 82 -2.60 -28.19 25.82
C TYR A 82 -2.13 -28.64 24.43
N TYR A 83 -1.39 -27.82 23.70
CA TYR A 83 -0.79 -28.16 22.41
C TYR A 83 0.25 -29.28 22.52
N ALA A 84 1.01 -29.35 23.63
CA ALA A 84 1.89 -30.48 23.90
C ALA A 84 1.11 -31.78 24.14
N LYS A 85 -0.09 -31.72 24.75
CA LYS A 85 -0.98 -32.89 24.89
C LYS A 85 -1.60 -33.32 23.56
N VAL A 86 -2.01 -32.36 22.72
CA VAL A 86 -2.57 -32.64 21.38
C VAL A 86 -1.49 -33.18 20.44
N SER A 87 -0.28 -32.59 20.42
CA SER A 87 0.88 -33.10 19.66
C SER A 87 1.32 -34.48 20.18
N ALA A 88 1.37 -34.69 21.50
CA ALA A 88 1.66 -36.01 22.08
C ALA A 88 0.60 -37.07 21.71
N ALA A 89 -0.67 -36.70 21.58
CA ALA A 89 -1.71 -37.60 21.10
C ALA A 89 -1.54 -37.93 19.61
N LEU A 90 -1.27 -36.92 18.77
CA LEU A 90 -0.99 -37.08 17.32
C LEU A 90 0.27 -37.92 17.04
N SER A 91 1.30 -37.83 17.88
CA SER A 91 2.52 -38.62 17.72
C SER A 91 2.37 -40.10 18.08
N LYS A 92 1.42 -40.46 18.96
CA LYS A 92 1.19 -41.85 19.40
C LYS A 92 0.45 -42.69 18.37
N THR A 93 -0.43 -42.08 17.57
CA THR A 93 -1.20 -42.80 16.54
C THR A 93 -0.34 -43.18 15.34
N ASN A 94 0.65 -42.36 14.97
CA ASN A 94 1.61 -42.69 13.90
C ASN A 94 2.56 -43.86 14.26
N SER A 95 2.75 -44.14 15.55
CA SER A 95 3.57 -45.28 16.00
C SER A 95 2.81 -46.60 16.16
N ALA A 96 1.48 -46.60 15.98
CA ALA A 96 0.64 -47.79 16.16
C ALA A 96 0.30 -48.54 14.85
N SER A 97 0.89 -48.14 13.72
CA SER A 97 0.61 -48.68 12.37
C SER A 97 1.45 -49.91 12.00
N GLU A 98 1.66 -50.86 12.90
CA GLU A 98 2.16 -52.20 12.55
C GLU A 98 1.43 -53.27 13.38
N GLY A 99 0.21 -53.63 12.98
CA GLY A 99 -0.46 -54.82 13.51
C GLY A 99 -2.00 -54.81 13.46
N ASN A 100 -2.55 -55.46 12.44
CA ASN A 100 -3.87 -56.11 12.36
C ASN A 100 -5.18 -55.34 12.67
N SER A 101 -5.92 -55.09 11.58
CA SER A 101 -7.40 -55.23 11.46
C SER A 101 -8.30 -54.63 12.55
N GLU A 102 -8.43 -53.30 12.60
CA GLU A 102 -9.59 -52.60 13.18
C GLU A 102 -9.88 -51.30 12.39
N GLU A 103 -10.51 -51.40 11.22
CA GLU A 103 -10.86 -50.20 10.41
C GLU A 103 -12.05 -49.40 10.99
N SER A 104 -12.88 -49.99 11.86
CA SER A 104 -14.05 -49.29 12.43
C SER A 104 -13.74 -48.44 13.67
N ASN A 105 -12.56 -48.59 14.30
CA ASN A 105 -12.18 -47.84 15.51
C ASN A 105 -11.40 -46.55 15.18
N LEU A 106 -10.64 -46.54 14.08
CA LEU A 106 -9.83 -45.40 13.65
C LEU A 106 -10.66 -44.19 13.21
N GLN A 107 -11.89 -44.40 12.74
CA GLN A 107 -12.76 -43.32 12.30
C GLN A 107 -13.37 -42.56 13.50
N SER A 108 -13.69 -43.29 14.57
CA SER A 108 -14.19 -42.71 15.84
C SER A 108 -13.16 -41.83 16.52
N GLU A 109 -11.89 -42.25 16.56
CA GLU A 109 -10.82 -41.47 17.23
C GLU A 109 -10.46 -40.20 16.44
N ASN A 110 -10.47 -40.25 15.11
CA ASN A 110 -10.21 -39.08 14.28
C ASN A 110 -11.29 -37.99 14.44
N ASP A 111 -12.55 -38.38 14.62
CA ASP A 111 -13.67 -37.44 14.82
C ASP A 111 -13.61 -36.72 16.19
N GLU A 112 -13.19 -37.42 17.26
CA GLU A 112 -12.98 -36.80 18.58
C GLU A 112 -11.80 -35.81 18.56
N HIS A 113 -10.70 -36.18 17.89
CA HIS A 113 -9.54 -35.31 17.74
C HIS A 113 -9.85 -34.04 16.95
N ASP A 114 -10.58 -34.17 15.84
CA ASP A 114 -10.99 -33.02 15.05
C ASP A 114 -11.95 -32.11 15.82
N SER A 115 -12.83 -32.67 16.66
CA SER A 115 -13.73 -31.90 17.51
C SER A 115 -12.99 -31.02 18.53
N LEU A 116 -11.98 -31.57 19.21
CA LEU A 116 -11.12 -30.80 20.13
C LEU A 116 -10.28 -29.75 19.41
N LEU A 117 -9.82 -30.07 18.20
CA LEU A 117 -9.04 -29.15 17.38
C LEU A 117 -9.89 -27.97 16.90
N ILE A 118 -11.14 -28.22 16.52
CA ILE A 118 -12.13 -27.18 16.17
C ILE A 118 -12.40 -26.26 17.36
N GLU A 119 -12.53 -26.80 18.58
CA GLU A 119 -12.73 -26.00 19.80
C GLU A 119 -11.53 -25.08 20.10
N ALA A 120 -10.31 -25.54 19.81
CA ALA A 120 -9.08 -24.78 20.02
C ALA A 120 -8.71 -23.85 18.85
N MET A 121 -9.42 -23.91 17.72
CA MET A 121 -9.09 -23.16 16.50
C MET A 121 -9.52 -21.69 16.62
N PRO A 122 -8.67 -20.71 16.24
CA PRO A 122 -9.09 -19.32 16.20
C PRO A 122 -10.27 -19.11 15.24
N ARG A 123 -11.16 -18.16 15.58
CA ARG A 123 -12.35 -17.87 14.75
C ARG A 123 -11.95 -17.45 13.33
N GLY A 124 -12.66 -18.01 12.35
CA GLY A 124 -12.47 -17.70 10.93
C GLY A 124 -11.28 -18.39 10.27
N VAL A 125 -10.48 -19.15 11.02
CA VAL A 125 -9.40 -19.98 10.47
C VAL A 125 -10.00 -21.27 9.93
N THR A 126 -9.49 -21.76 8.81
CA THR A 126 -9.93 -23.03 8.24
C THR A 126 -9.21 -24.22 8.88
N LEU A 127 -9.94 -25.33 9.08
CA LEU A 127 -9.39 -26.54 9.70
C LEU A 127 -8.17 -27.07 8.93
N THR A 128 -8.24 -27.08 7.60
CA THR A 128 -7.16 -27.52 6.70
C THR A 128 -5.91 -26.66 6.86
N PHE A 129 -6.06 -25.33 6.97
CA PHE A 129 -4.94 -24.44 7.24
C PHE A 129 -4.39 -24.66 8.64
N TYR A 130 -5.26 -24.76 9.65
CA TYR A 130 -4.84 -24.88 11.05
C TYR A 130 -4.07 -26.17 11.35
N LYS A 131 -4.48 -27.30 10.77
CA LYS A 131 -3.71 -28.57 10.85
C LYS A 131 -2.29 -28.38 10.31
N GLY A 132 -2.16 -27.83 9.09
CA GLY A 132 -0.85 -27.56 8.51
C GLY A 132 -0.02 -26.52 9.28
N TYR A 133 -0.67 -25.56 9.94
CA TYR A 133 -0.01 -24.59 10.82
C TYR A 133 0.61 -25.28 12.04
N LEU A 134 -0.12 -26.21 12.68
CA LEU A 134 0.38 -26.97 13.82
C LEU A 134 1.52 -27.91 13.43
N ASP A 135 1.42 -28.58 12.28
CA ASP A 135 2.49 -29.43 11.74
C ASP A 135 3.79 -28.65 11.52
N LEU A 136 3.69 -27.46 10.91
CA LEU A 136 4.84 -26.59 10.69
C LEU A 136 5.40 -26.05 12.01
N LEU A 137 4.54 -25.72 12.97
CA LEU A 137 4.96 -25.25 14.28
C LEU A 137 5.74 -26.34 15.04
N ASP A 138 5.22 -27.57 15.05
CA ASP A 138 5.88 -28.72 15.67
C ASP A 138 7.23 -29.02 15.00
N ALA A 139 7.29 -28.99 13.66
CA ALA A 139 8.54 -29.14 12.91
C ALA A 139 9.59 -28.06 13.27
N LEU A 140 9.17 -26.80 13.45
CA LEU A 140 10.05 -25.72 13.87
C LEU A 140 10.55 -25.89 15.30
N GLU A 141 9.68 -26.31 16.22
CA GLU A 141 10.00 -26.51 17.64
C GLU A 141 10.90 -27.74 17.86
N THR A 142 10.60 -28.86 17.21
CA THR A 142 11.43 -30.07 17.23
C THR A 142 12.82 -29.82 16.64
N SER A 143 12.90 -29.11 15.51
CA SER A 143 14.18 -28.70 14.91
C SER A 143 14.96 -27.79 15.87
N ALA A 144 14.31 -26.81 16.50
CA ALA A 144 14.96 -25.91 17.46
C ALA A 144 15.47 -26.66 18.71
N ALA A 145 14.70 -27.63 19.21
CA ALA A 145 15.07 -28.48 20.34
C ALA A 145 16.26 -29.38 19.97
N ALA A 146 16.27 -29.98 18.79
CA ALA A 146 17.38 -30.80 18.29
C ALA A 146 18.67 -29.99 18.16
N VAL A 147 18.60 -28.75 17.65
CA VAL A 147 19.74 -27.83 17.60
C VAL A 147 20.26 -27.49 19.00
N ALA A 148 19.35 -27.26 19.96
CA ALA A 148 19.73 -26.98 21.33
C ALA A 148 20.40 -28.18 22.02
N ALA A 149 19.89 -29.40 21.79
CA ALA A 149 20.46 -30.64 22.31
C ALA A 149 21.88 -30.89 21.76
N LYS A 150 22.05 -30.83 20.42
CA LYS A 150 23.36 -31.02 19.79
C LYS A 150 24.40 -29.99 20.22
N LYS A 151 23.98 -28.75 20.47
CA LYS A 151 24.87 -27.69 20.99
C LYS A 151 25.38 -28.00 22.41
N ARG A 152 24.62 -28.75 23.21
CA ARG A 152 25.07 -29.22 24.53
C ARG A 152 26.07 -30.37 24.40
N GLU A 153 25.89 -31.26 23.42
CA GLU A 153 26.70 -32.47 23.24
C GLU A 153 28.07 -32.22 22.57
N HIS A 154 28.16 -31.36 21.57
CA HIS A 154 29.38 -31.25 20.72
C HIS A 154 30.23 -29.98 20.94
N GLY A 155 29.93 -29.20 21.99
CA GLY A 155 30.63 -27.95 22.26
C GLY A 155 30.45 -26.89 21.15
N LYS A 156 30.95 -25.67 21.37
CA LYS A 156 30.70 -24.53 20.47
C LYS A 156 31.31 -24.66 19.07
N ASN A 157 32.23 -25.60 18.83
CA ASN A 157 33.15 -25.50 17.68
C ASN A 157 32.69 -26.25 16.42
N ASN A 158 31.80 -27.25 16.52
CA ASN A 158 31.40 -28.08 15.35
C ASN A 158 29.92 -27.94 14.93
N SER A 159 29.20 -26.90 15.38
CA SER A 159 27.75 -26.78 15.18
C SER A 159 27.31 -26.34 13.77
N LYS A 160 28.18 -26.36 12.75
CA LYS A 160 27.83 -25.86 11.41
C LYS A 160 27.10 -26.88 10.53
N GLU A 161 27.22 -28.16 10.81
CA GLU A 161 26.88 -29.24 9.86
C GLU A 161 25.61 -30.03 10.20
N TYR A 162 25.04 -29.83 11.40
CA TYR A 162 23.93 -30.65 11.89
C TYR A 162 22.74 -29.81 12.33
N VAL A 163 21.93 -29.34 11.37
CA VAL A 163 20.61 -28.79 11.66
C VAL A 163 19.61 -29.57 10.81
N GLY A 164 18.64 -30.23 11.46
CA GLY A 164 17.50 -30.83 10.78
C GLY A 164 16.73 -29.71 10.09
N ALA A 165 16.85 -29.68 8.76
CA ALA A 165 16.20 -28.73 7.89
C ALA A 165 14.70 -28.77 8.09
N VAL A 166 14.08 -27.66 8.49
CA VAL A 166 12.67 -27.50 8.12
C VAL A 166 12.70 -26.99 6.68
N ASP A 167 12.09 -27.76 5.78
CA ASP A 167 12.03 -27.45 4.34
C ASP A 167 10.95 -26.40 4.06
N ALA A 168 11.24 -25.46 3.16
CA ALA A 168 10.32 -24.43 2.72
C ALA A 168 9.03 -25.01 2.11
N THR A 169 9.04 -26.27 1.66
CA THR A 169 7.86 -27.00 1.17
C THR A 169 6.68 -26.99 2.14
N LEU A 170 6.91 -27.11 3.45
CA LEU A 170 5.83 -27.04 4.44
C LEU A 170 5.22 -25.63 4.51
N LEU A 171 6.05 -24.59 4.43
CA LEU A 171 5.61 -23.21 4.40
C LEU A 171 4.81 -22.90 3.12
N ARG A 172 5.25 -23.41 1.96
CA ARG A 172 4.53 -23.28 0.67
C ARG A 172 3.17 -23.95 0.73
N ARG A 173 3.12 -25.19 1.23
CA ARG A 173 1.87 -25.95 1.39
C ARG A 173 0.91 -25.22 2.31
N LEU A 174 1.41 -24.67 3.42
CA LEU A 174 0.60 -23.90 4.34
C LEU A 174 0.06 -22.62 3.69
N ALA A 175 0.89 -21.88 2.94
CA ALA A 175 0.44 -20.72 2.19
C ALA A 175 -0.67 -21.11 1.20
N ALA A 176 -0.48 -22.18 0.42
CA ALA A 176 -1.46 -22.67 -0.55
C ALA A 176 -2.83 -23.00 0.09
N ASN A 177 -2.83 -23.46 1.34
CA ASN A 177 -4.05 -23.76 2.09
C ASN A 177 -4.75 -22.53 2.70
N ALA A 178 -4.13 -21.34 2.70
CA ALA A 178 -4.76 -20.15 3.27
C ALA A 178 -5.90 -19.65 2.36
N THR A 179 -7.13 -19.60 2.86
CA THR A 179 -8.30 -19.18 2.05
C THR A 179 -8.99 -17.94 2.58
N SER A 180 -8.56 -17.42 3.74
CA SER A 180 -9.19 -16.29 4.43
C SER A 180 -8.15 -15.35 5.05
N ALA A 181 -8.55 -14.12 5.41
CA ALA A 181 -7.67 -13.17 6.12
C ALA A 181 -7.24 -13.66 7.53
N PRO A 182 -8.07 -14.37 8.31
CA PRO A 182 -7.62 -15.03 9.53
C PRO A 182 -6.52 -16.08 9.30
N ASP A 183 -6.63 -16.90 8.25
CA ASP A 183 -5.56 -17.85 7.87
C ASP A 183 -4.27 -17.09 7.58
N LEU A 184 -4.33 -16.04 6.77
CA LEU A 184 -3.16 -15.22 6.42
C LEU A 184 -2.56 -14.48 7.63
N SER A 185 -3.39 -14.13 8.62
CA SER A 185 -2.93 -13.54 9.89
C SER A 185 -2.11 -14.53 10.72
N LEU A 186 -2.56 -15.80 10.80
CA LEU A 186 -1.76 -16.87 11.41
C LEU A 186 -0.53 -17.23 10.57
N PHE A 187 -0.65 -17.18 9.23
CA PHE A 187 0.46 -17.41 8.33
C PHE A 187 1.58 -16.38 8.55
N ARG A 188 1.23 -15.10 8.70
CA ARG A 188 2.18 -14.04 9.08
C ARG A 188 2.93 -14.40 10.37
N ASP A 189 2.24 -14.94 11.37
CA ASP A 189 2.83 -15.25 12.66
C ASP A 189 3.80 -16.46 12.58
N ILE A 190 3.45 -17.51 11.83
CA ILE A 190 4.38 -18.63 11.59
C ILE A 190 5.57 -18.20 10.73
N LEU A 191 5.36 -17.30 9.76
CA LEU A 191 6.44 -16.74 8.94
C LEU A 191 7.47 -15.97 9.79
N ALA A 192 7.03 -15.22 10.80
CA ALA A 192 7.94 -14.58 11.74
C ALA A 192 8.74 -15.59 12.59
N ARG A 193 8.13 -16.73 12.95
CA ARG A 193 8.82 -17.81 13.68
C ARG A 193 9.83 -18.52 12.78
N TRP A 194 9.44 -18.83 11.55
CA TRP A 194 10.29 -19.37 10.50
C TRP A 194 11.54 -18.52 10.31
N ARG A 195 11.37 -17.20 10.14
CA ARG A 195 12.50 -16.28 9.91
C ARG A 195 13.44 -16.16 11.10
N ARG A 196 12.95 -16.34 12.34
CA ARG A 196 13.77 -16.34 13.56
C ARG A 196 14.54 -17.64 13.77
N HIS A 197 14.14 -18.72 13.09
CA HIS A 197 14.84 -20.00 13.19
C HIS A 197 16.26 -19.84 12.63
N LYS A 198 17.27 -20.21 13.42
CA LYS A 198 18.68 -19.91 13.13
C LYS A 198 19.17 -20.82 12.01
N LYS A 199 19.03 -20.35 10.77
CA LYS A 199 19.27 -21.05 9.49
C LYS A 199 18.08 -21.91 9.04
N PRO A 200 17.01 -21.32 8.49
CA PRO A 200 16.18 -22.09 7.56
C PRO A 200 17.11 -22.67 6.48
N LEU A 201 16.95 -23.94 6.14
CA LEU A 201 17.91 -24.62 5.27
C LEU A 201 17.86 -24.10 3.82
N LEU A 202 16.70 -23.58 3.44
CA LEU A 202 16.51 -22.75 2.26
C LEU A 202 16.00 -21.38 2.70
N GLU A 203 16.72 -20.33 2.32
CA GLU A 203 16.10 -19.00 2.24
C GLU A 203 14.94 -19.09 1.25
N LEU A 204 13.84 -18.36 1.52
CA LEU A 204 12.74 -18.29 0.57
C LEU A 204 13.29 -17.74 -0.74
N ASP A 205 13.23 -18.55 -1.79
CA ASP A 205 13.68 -18.10 -3.09
C ASP A 205 12.66 -17.14 -3.72
N ALA A 206 13.00 -16.59 -4.88
CA ALA A 206 12.11 -15.66 -5.58
C ALA A 206 10.78 -16.30 -6.00
N THR A 207 10.76 -17.61 -6.25
CA THR A 207 9.55 -18.35 -6.62
C THR A 207 8.64 -18.48 -5.42
N ASP A 208 9.20 -18.83 -4.26
CA ASP A 208 8.48 -18.97 -2.99
C ASP A 208 7.82 -17.66 -2.58
N MET A 209 8.58 -16.56 -2.65
CA MET A 209 8.06 -15.24 -2.36
C MET A 209 6.91 -14.89 -3.31
N ARG A 210 7.05 -15.13 -4.62
CA ARG A 210 5.96 -14.87 -5.59
C ARG A 210 4.73 -15.71 -5.32
N THR A 211 4.87 -17.00 -5.02
CA THR A 211 3.74 -17.88 -4.71
C THR A 211 3.01 -17.44 -3.44
N ILE A 212 3.76 -17.07 -2.39
CA ILE A 212 3.17 -16.56 -1.15
C ILE A 212 2.44 -15.23 -1.43
N ILE A 213 3.09 -14.28 -2.11
CA ILE A 213 2.49 -12.98 -2.42
C ILE A 213 1.24 -13.13 -3.28
N ALA A 214 1.29 -13.96 -4.32
CA ALA A 214 0.13 -14.23 -5.19
C ALA A 214 -1.06 -14.78 -4.39
N LYS A 215 -0.79 -15.56 -3.35
CA LYS A 215 -1.82 -16.11 -2.47
C LYS A 215 -2.42 -15.08 -1.51
N PHE A 216 -1.60 -14.18 -0.96
CA PHE A 216 -2.11 -13.02 -0.22
C PHE A 216 -2.99 -12.15 -1.13
N LEU A 217 -2.54 -11.90 -2.36
CA LEU A 217 -3.29 -11.11 -3.31
C LEU A 217 -4.58 -11.81 -3.74
N SER A 218 -4.61 -13.11 -3.99
CA SER A 218 -5.86 -13.78 -4.38
C SER A 218 -6.92 -13.76 -3.28
N VAL A 219 -6.54 -14.00 -2.02
CA VAL A 219 -7.48 -13.85 -0.88
C VAL A 219 -7.87 -12.38 -0.67
N GLY A 220 -6.95 -11.46 -0.95
CA GLY A 220 -7.20 -10.02 -0.91
C GLY A 220 -8.14 -9.48 -1.98
N GLU A 221 -8.57 -10.29 -2.96
CA GLU A 221 -9.64 -9.93 -3.91
C GLU A 221 -11.01 -9.99 -3.23
N SER A 222 -11.22 -10.95 -2.32
CA SER A 222 -12.47 -11.11 -1.58
C SER A 222 -12.46 -10.42 -0.22
N GLU A 223 -11.28 -10.28 0.42
CA GLU A 223 -11.18 -9.75 1.79
C GLU A 223 -10.11 -8.66 1.90
N THR A 224 -10.52 -7.40 2.08
CA THR A 224 -9.59 -6.25 2.21
C THR A 224 -8.59 -6.42 3.35
N ALA A 225 -8.99 -7.07 4.44
CA ALA A 225 -8.12 -7.39 5.57
C ALA A 225 -6.89 -8.23 5.18
N ALA A 226 -6.97 -9.07 4.13
CA ALA A 226 -5.79 -9.81 3.65
C ALA A 226 -4.74 -8.89 3.00
N ASN A 227 -5.18 -7.82 2.32
CA ASN A 227 -4.27 -6.79 1.78
C ASN A 227 -3.56 -6.05 2.93
N ASP A 228 -4.25 -5.77 4.04
CA ASP A 228 -3.65 -5.16 5.23
C ASP A 228 -2.56 -6.05 5.83
N VAL A 229 -2.80 -7.37 5.90
CA VAL A 229 -1.80 -8.32 6.40
C VAL A 229 -0.58 -8.34 5.47
N LEU A 230 -0.78 -8.37 4.15
CA LEU A 230 0.32 -8.34 3.18
C LEU A 230 1.14 -7.05 3.30
N LEU A 231 0.49 -5.89 3.39
CA LEU A 231 1.16 -4.61 3.58
C LEU A 231 1.98 -4.60 4.87
N ASN A 232 1.41 -5.08 5.99
CA ASN A 232 2.13 -5.18 7.26
C ASN A 232 3.35 -6.11 7.20
N VAL A 233 3.25 -7.21 6.46
CA VAL A 233 4.38 -8.11 6.19
C VAL A 233 5.47 -7.38 5.40
N ALA A 234 5.09 -6.67 4.34
CA ALA A 234 6.00 -5.97 3.45
C ALA A 234 6.69 -4.76 4.13
N LEU A 235 6.01 -4.04 5.00
CA LEU A 235 6.61 -2.96 5.79
C LEU A 235 7.63 -3.46 6.82
N ASN A 236 7.65 -4.76 7.11
CA ASN A 236 8.52 -5.38 8.11
C ASN A 236 9.39 -6.49 7.49
N THR A 237 10.01 -6.20 6.34
CA THR A 237 10.84 -7.16 5.59
C THR A 237 11.90 -7.85 6.44
N PHE A 238 12.52 -7.17 7.41
CA PHE A 238 13.49 -7.78 8.32
C PHE A 238 12.89 -8.91 9.18
N LYS A 239 11.64 -8.74 9.63
CA LYS A 239 10.94 -9.69 10.50
C LYS A 239 10.41 -10.89 9.72
N TYR A 240 9.92 -10.66 8.50
CA TYR A 240 9.17 -11.67 7.74
C TYR A 240 9.94 -12.24 6.54
N GLY A 241 10.95 -11.54 6.04
CA GLY A 241 11.76 -11.96 4.89
C GLY A 241 11.04 -11.91 3.55
N ILE A 242 9.89 -11.23 3.45
CA ILE A 242 9.13 -11.07 2.20
C ILE A 242 9.33 -9.66 1.67
N TYR A 243 9.63 -9.58 0.36
CA TYR A 243 9.76 -8.35 -0.41
C TYR A 243 8.73 -8.35 -1.52
N LEU A 244 8.01 -7.24 -1.69
CA LEU A 244 7.06 -7.10 -2.80
C LEU A 244 7.80 -6.61 -4.04
N ASP A 245 7.46 -7.18 -5.19
CA ASP A 245 7.88 -6.62 -6.48
C ASP A 245 7.01 -5.42 -6.86
N THR A 246 7.48 -4.64 -7.84
CA THR A 246 6.79 -3.44 -8.33
C THR A 246 5.34 -3.74 -8.74
N ALA A 247 5.10 -4.86 -9.40
CA ALA A 247 3.76 -5.26 -9.83
C ALA A 247 2.83 -5.47 -8.64
N SER A 248 3.27 -6.21 -7.62
CA SER A 248 2.49 -6.47 -6.40
C SER A 248 2.21 -5.19 -5.61
N ILE A 249 3.16 -4.26 -5.54
CA ILE A 249 2.95 -2.95 -4.90
C ILE A 249 1.88 -2.15 -5.65
N HIS A 250 1.91 -2.15 -6.98
CA HIS A 250 0.86 -1.51 -7.78
C HIS A 250 -0.53 -2.13 -7.59
N VAL A 251 -0.61 -3.46 -7.43
CA VAL A 251 -1.88 -4.13 -7.10
C VAL A 251 -2.39 -3.65 -5.75
N LEU A 252 -1.53 -3.58 -4.72
CA LEU A 252 -1.92 -3.03 -3.41
C LEU A 252 -2.36 -1.56 -3.51
N LEU A 253 -1.65 -0.72 -4.26
CA LEU A 253 -2.04 0.67 -4.50
C LEU A 253 -3.43 0.76 -5.13
N SER A 254 -3.73 -0.05 -6.14
CA SER A 254 -5.06 -0.07 -6.78
C SER A 254 -6.15 -0.45 -5.78
N ARG A 255 -5.94 -1.53 -5.03
CA ARG A 255 -6.93 -2.05 -4.07
C ARG A 255 -7.19 -1.08 -2.93
N PHE A 256 -6.15 -0.47 -2.36
CA PHE A 256 -6.35 0.53 -1.31
C PHE A 256 -6.96 1.83 -1.87
N ALA A 257 -6.69 2.20 -3.12
CA ALA A 257 -7.37 3.33 -3.74
C ALA A 257 -8.87 3.06 -3.91
N GLU A 258 -9.24 1.87 -4.40
CA GLU A 258 -10.64 1.43 -4.48
C GLU A 258 -11.31 1.39 -3.10
N ASP A 259 -10.60 0.90 -2.08
CA ASP A 259 -11.09 0.87 -0.70
C ASP A 259 -11.30 2.28 -0.12
N VAL A 260 -10.42 3.23 -0.41
CA VAL A 260 -10.61 4.65 -0.05
C VAL A 260 -11.84 5.23 -0.75
N VAL A 261 -12.02 4.95 -2.05
CA VAL A 261 -13.18 5.47 -2.81
C VAL A 261 -14.50 4.90 -2.30
N ASN A 262 -14.52 3.61 -1.92
CA ASN A 262 -15.75 2.92 -1.53
C ASN A 262 -16.09 3.04 -0.04
N ASN A 263 -15.08 3.04 0.84
CA ASN A 263 -15.29 3.00 2.29
C ASN A 263 -14.82 4.27 3.02
N ALA A 264 -14.04 5.14 2.36
CA ALA A 264 -13.54 6.41 2.91
C ALA A 264 -12.89 6.32 4.31
N SER A 265 -12.32 5.16 4.66
CA SER A 265 -11.76 4.97 6.00
C SER A 265 -10.35 5.59 6.12
N ALA A 266 -10.04 6.18 7.28
CA ALA A 266 -8.71 6.70 7.56
C ALA A 266 -7.61 5.62 7.46
N ASN A 267 -7.95 4.36 7.79
CA ASN A 267 -7.03 3.23 7.67
C ASN A 267 -6.73 2.89 6.21
N SER A 268 -7.74 2.92 5.34
CA SER A 268 -7.58 2.67 3.90
C SER A 268 -6.67 3.72 3.27
N LEU A 269 -6.85 4.99 3.65
CA LEU A 269 -6.02 6.09 3.17
C LEU A 269 -4.57 5.98 3.65
N ASP A 270 -4.37 5.68 4.94
CA ASP A 270 -3.04 5.44 5.51
C ASP A 270 -2.35 4.22 4.85
N ASN A 271 -3.08 3.14 4.58
CA ASN A 271 -2.56 1.96 3.89
C ASN A 271 -2.21 2.24 2.43
N LEU A 272 -2.97 3.10 1.74
CA LEU A 272 -2.63 3.58 0.41
C LEU A 272 -1.28 4.33 0.42
N TYR A 273 -1.08 5.28 1.35
CA TYR A 273 0.18 6.02 1.45
C TYR A 273 1.36 5.14 1.90
N LYS A 274 1.14 4.20 2.81
CA LYS A 274 2.16 3.21 3.19
C LYS A 274 2.58 2.35 2.00
N SER A 275 1.64 1.96 1.14
CA SER A 275 1.93 1.22 -0.09
C SER A 275 2.74 2.06 -1.07
N PHE A 276 2.43 3.36 -1.18
CA PHE A 276 3.21 4.28 -2.02
C PHE A 276 4.61 4.53 -1.45
N ALA A 277 4.74 4.71 -0.14
CA ALA A 277 6.04 4.83 0.52
C ALA A 277 6.88 3.56 0.30
N LEU A 278 6.26 2.37 0.38
CA LEU A 278 6.93 1.10 0.09
C LEU A 278 7.50 1.05 -1.34
N LEU A 279 6.78 1.59 -2.33
CA LEU A 279 7.29 1.73 -3.69
C LEU A 279 8.58 2.56 -3.72
N LEU A 280 8.57 3.73 -3.07
CA LEU A 280 9.72 4.63 -3.00
C LEU A 280 10.91 3.99 -2.28
N TYR A 281 10.66 3.28 -1.18
CA TYR A 281 11.69 2.55 -0.43
C TYR A 281 12.29 1.37 -1.20
N SER A 282 11.57 0.81 -2.17
CA SER A 282 12.04 -0.30 -2.99
C SER A 282 13.01 0.12 -4.09
N ASN A 283 13.45 1.39 -4.10
CA ASN A 283 14.27 2.01 -5.16
C ASN A 283 13.65 1.87 -6.56
N VAL A 284 12.33 1.76 -6.63
CA VAL A 284 11.59 1.77 -7.88
C VAL A 284 11.27 3.24 -8.20
N PRO A 285 11.70 3.77 -9.35
CA PRO A 285 11.34 5.13 -9.73
C PRO A 285 9.82 5.22 -9.85
N PRO A 286 9.17 6.20 -9.20
CA PRO A 286 7.73 6.33 -9.28
C PRO A 286 7.32 6.62 -10.73
N SER A 287 6.31 5.92 -11.20
CA SER A 287 5.71 6.12 -12.52
C SER A 287 4.45 6.98 -12.40
N ALA A 288 3.99 7.59 -13.50
CA ALA A 288 2.72 8.31 -13.53
C ALA A 288 1.55 7.41 -13.06
N LYS A 289 1.61 6.12 -13.39
CA LYS A 289 0.65 5.10 -12.91
C LYS A 289 0.64 4.95 -11.39
N SER A 290 1.78 5.17 -10.72
CA SER A 290 1.87 5.08 -9.26
C SER A 290 1.09 6.22 -8.58
N TYR A 291 1.24 7.43 -9.12
CA TYR A 291 0.52 8.63 -8.65
C TYR A 291 -0.96 8.57 -9.01
N LEU A 292 -1.32 7.94 -10.12
CA LEU A 292 -2.71 7.81 -10.56
C LEU A 292 -3.61 7.22 -9.47
N HIS A 293 -3.15 6.19 -8.75
CA HIS A 293 -3.92 5.58 -7.66
C HIS A 293 -4.16 6.54 -6.48
N LEU A 294 -3.15 7.36 -6.12
CA LEU A 294 -3.30 8.39 -5.08
C LEU A 294 -4.31 9.47 -5.50
N ILE A 295 -4.23 9.87 -6.76
CA ILE A 295 -5.08 10.91 -7.33
C ILE A 295 -6.53 10.41 -7.42
N TYR A 296 -6.75 9.19 -7.91
CA TYR A 296 -8.08 8.58 -7.95
C TYR A 296 -8.72 8.44 -6.59
N ALA A 297 -7.96 7.98 -5.60
CA ALA A 297 -8.46 7.82 -4.24
C ALA A 297 -9.04 9.12 -3.69
N GLY A 298 -8.32 10.24 -3.82
CA GLY A 298 -8.80 11.54 -3.33
C GLY A 298 -9.85 12.21 -4.23
N ALA A 299 -9.72 12.09 -5.55
CA ALA A 299 -10.66 12.68 -6.49
C ALA A 299 -12.07 12.08 -6.36
N TYR A 300 -12.14 10.74 -6.23
CA TYR A 300 -13.40 10.01 -6.22
C TYR A 300 -13.94 9.66 -4.84
N CYS A 301 -13.22 9.93 -3.74
CA CYS A 301 -13.76 9.81 -2.39
C CYS A 301 -15.01 10.70 -2.24
N ASP A 302 -16.15 10.11 -1.83
CA ASP A 302 -17.43 10.82 -1.61
C ASP A 302 -17.45 11.64 -0.33
N ASP A 303 -16.61 11.27 0.63
CA ASP A 303 -16.66 11.87 1.94
C ASP A 303 -16.04 13.27 1.92
N LEU A 304 -16.91 14.28 1.80
CA LEU A 304 -16.56 15.70 1.95
C LEU A 304 -15.93 16.00 3.32
N LEU A 305 -16.16 15.16 4.35
CA LEU A 305 -15.56 15.32 5.67
C LEU A 305 -14.09 14.87 5.69
N ASN A 306 -13.68 14.04 4.74
CA ASN A 306 -12.29 13.61 4.57
C ASN A 306 -11.55 14.59 3.64
N SER A 307 -11.51 15.87 4.03
CA SER A 307 -10.82 16.94 3.30
C SER A 307 -9.38 16.58 2.94
N ASP A 308 -8.77 15.75 3.77
CA ASP A 308 -7.38 15.33 3.65
C ASP A 308 -7.14 14.51 2.38
N ALA A 309 -8.03 13.58 2.03
CA ALA A 309 -7.87 12.75 0.83
C ALA A 309 -7.79 13.59 -0.46
N TRP A 310 -8.63 14.62 -0.57
CA TRP A 310 -8.59 15.54 -1.70
C TRP A 310 -7.32 16.38 -1.74
N GLN A 311 -6.92 16.94 -0.59
CA GLN A 311 -5.69 17.73 -0.50
C GLN A 311 -4.45 16.90 -0.86
N TYR A 312 -4.42 15.64 -0.45
CA TYR A 312 -3.35 14.75 -0.85
C TYR A 312 -3.39 14.39 -2.34
N ALA A 313 -4.58 14.23 -2.95
CA ALA A 313 -4.69 14.03 -4.39
C ALA A 313 -4.16 15.25 -5.17
N LEU A 314 -4.50 16.48 -4.75
CA LEU A 314 -3.95 17.70 -5.34
C LEU A 314 -2.43 17.80 -5.18
N THR A 315 -1.92 17.45 -4.00
CA THR A 315 -0.47 17.42 -3.75
C THR A 315 0.23 16.39 -4.64
N SER A 316 -0.32 15.19 -4.72
CA SER A 316 0.18 14.10 -5.57
C SER A 316 0.12 14.45 -7.05
N PHE A 317 -0.91 15.17 -7.48
CA PHE A 317 -1.03 15.69 -8.84
C PHE A 317 0.04 16.74 -9.16
N ALA A 318 0.24 17.72 -8.27
CA ALA A 318 1.28 18.73 -8.45
C ALA A 318 2.69 18.11 -8.48
N GLU A 319 2.96 17.13 -7.62
CA GLU A 319 4.22 16.37 -7.63
C GLU A 319 4.41 15.58 -8.92
N ALA A 320 3.37 14.91 -9.41
CA ALA A 320 3.42 14.18 -10.67
C ALA A 320 3.63 15.14 -11.87
N GLU A 321 2.92 16.26 -11.91
CA GLU A 321 3.08 17.28 -12.96
C GLU A 321 4.51 17.82 -12.99
N TRP A 322 5.11 18.04 -11.82
CA TRP A 322 6.51 18.47 -11.69
C TRP A 322 7.50 17.38 -12.13
N LEU A 323 7.34 16.14 -11.63
CA LEU A 323 8.26 15.03 -11.91
C LEU A 323 8.27 14.59 -13.38
N PHE A 324 7.11 14.63 -14.03
CA PHE A 324 6.96 14.21 -15.41
C PHE A 324 7.05 15.38 -16.39
N PHE A 325 7.55 16.56 -15.99
CA PHE A 325 7.78 17.71 -16.87
C PHE A 325 6.50 18.21 -17.58
N GLY A 326 5.37 18.23 -16.88
CA GLY A 326 4.14 18.91 -17.29
C GLY A 326 3.14 18.07 -18.10
N PRO A 327 2.14 18.73 -18.74
CA PRO A 327 0.93 18.09 -19.24
C PRO A 327 1.09 17.16 -20.43
N LYS A 328 2.24 17.19 -21.11
CA LYS A 328 2.49 16.33 -22.27
C LYS A 328 2.85 14.89 -21.91
N ASN A 329 3.32 14.66 -20.68
CA ASN A 329 3.86 13.37 -20.27
C ASN A 329 3.01 12.67 -19.20
N LEU A 330 2.00 13.36 -18.67
CA LEU A 330 1.02 12.77 -17.77
C LEU A 330 -0.12 12.14 -18.59
N PRO A 331 -0.58 10.93 -18.23
CA PRO A 331 -1.77 10.33 -18.84
C PRO A 331 -2.99 11.26 -18.73
N SER A 332 -3.82 11.31 -19.78
CA SER A 332 -5.12 12.00 -19.79
C SER A 332 -6.00 11.63 -18.60
N ASP A 333 -5.95 10.35 -18.22
CA ASP A 333 -6.60 9.76 -17.06
C ASP A 333 -6.38 10.53 -15.75
N VAL A 334 -5.18 11.09 -15.56
CA VAL A 334 -4.83 11.88 -14.38
C VAL A 334 -5.64 13.18 -14.36
N TYR A 335 -5.69 13.86 -15.50
CA TYR A 335 -6.42 15.13 -15.65
C TYR A 335 -7.91 14.92 -15.55
N ASN A 336 -8.45 13.87 -16.19
CA ASN A 336 -9.87 13.54 -16.11
C ASN A 336 -10.30 13.27 -14.65
N ALA A 337 -9.49 12.60 -13.84
CA ALA A 337 -9.80 12.40 -12.44
C ALA A 337 -9.76 13.69 -11.62
N ILE A 338 -8.74 14.53 -11.79
CA ILE A 338 -8.69 15.82 -11.08
C ILE A 338 -9.87 16.71 -11.49
N LEU A 339 -10.20 16.73 -12.78
CA LEU A 339 -11.35 17.48 -13.30
C LEU A 339 -12.67 16.99 -12.69
N ALA A 340 -12.89 15.67 -12.67
CA ALA A 340 -14.04 15.07 -11.99
C ALA A 340 -14.06 15.41 -10.49
N GLY A 341 -12.89 15.42 -9.83
CA GLY A 341 -12.75 15.80 -8.42
C GLY A 341 -13.13 17.26 -8.13
N TYR A 342 -12.82 18.19 -9.03
CA TYR A 342 -13.25 19.59 -8.93
C TYR A 342 -14.76 19.75 -9.17
N ILE A 343 -15.31 19.12 -10.22
CA ILE A 343 -16.75 19.15 -10.54
C ILE A 343 -17.56 18.64 -9.35
N LYS A 344 -17.16 17.50 -8.78
CA LYS A 344 -17.83 16.89 -7.62
C LYS A 344 -17.86 17.80 -6.39
N ARG A 345 -16.85 18.65 -6.23
CA ARG A 345 -16.74 19.63 -5.14
C ARG A 345 -17.30 21.00 -5.51
N SER A 346 -17.93 21.11 -6.68
CA SER A 346 -18.50 22.34 -7.23
C SER A 346 -17.48 23.48 -7.39
N ASP A 347 -16.19 23.14 -7.55
CA ASP A 347 -15.13 24.12 -7.83
C ASP A 347 -14.91 24.25 -9.35
N PHE A 348 -15.90 24.81 -10.02
CA PHE A 348 -15.92 24.95 -11.47
C PHE A 348 -14.88 25.98 -12.00
N SER A 349 -14.45 26.89 -11.13
CA SER A 349 -13.39 27.86 -11.45
C SER A 349 -12.05 27.14 -11.63
N SER A 350 -11.64 26.32 -10.65
CA SER A 350 -10.40 25.55 -10.74
C SER A 350 -10.46 24.49 -11.83
N ALA A 351 -11.64 23.89 -12.06
CA ALA A 351 -11.87 22.99 -13.19
C ALA A 351 -11.63 23.68 -14.55
N SER A 352 -12.17 24.90 -14.72
CA SER A 352 -11.98 25.68 -15.95
C SER A 352 -10.52 26.12 -16.13
N GLU A 353 -9.84 26.50 -15.04
CA GLU A 353 -8.40 26.82 -15.08
C GLU A 353 -7.59 25.60 -15.53
N LEU A 354 -7.90 24.41 -15.00
CA LEU A 354 -7.24 23.17 -15.40
C LEU A 354 -7.42 22.90 -16.90
N ILE A 355 -8.64 23.02 -17.43
CA ILE A 355 -8.93 22.86 -18.88
C ILE A 355 -8.07 23.82 -19.70
N SER A 356 -7.95 25.08 -19.27
CA SER A 356 -7.17 26.09 -19.99
C SER A 356 -5.65 25.84 -19.96
N ARG A 357 -5.15 25.21 -18.89
CA ARG A 357 -3.73 24.90 -18.70
C ARG A 357 -3.29 23.67 -19.47
N VAL A 358 -4.19 22.70 -19.61
CA VAL A 358 -3.91 21.44 -20.27
C VAL A 358 -3.73 21.67 -21.77
N SER A 359 -2.65 21.12 -22.34
CA SER A 359 -2.36 21.27 -23.77
C SER A 359 -3.46 20.63 -24.61
N ALA A 360 -3.76 21.22 -25.78
CA ALA A 360 -4.72 20.65 -26.74
C ALA A 360 -4.41 19.21 -27.20
N SER A 361 -3.17 18.74 -26.98
CA SER A 361 -2.76 17.35 -27.24
C SER A 361 -3.21 16.34 -26.18
N THR A 362 -3.63 16.79 -25.00
CA THR A 362 -4.11 15.93 -23.93
C THR A 362 -5.60 15.71 -24.12
N SER A 363 -6.00 14.47 -24.38
CA SER A 363 -7.41 14.12 -24.60
C SER A 363 -8.18 14.15 -23.28
N LEU A 364 -8.92 15.24 -23.02
CA LEU A 364 -9.87 15.31 -21.91
C LEU A 364 -11.21 14.73 -22.34
N ASP A 365 -11.93 14.14 -21.41
CA ASP A 365 -13.25 13.57 -21.69
C ASP A 365 -14.27 14.69 -21.97
N SER A 366 -14.92 14.65 -23.14
CA SER A 366 -15.89 15.66 -23.58
C SER A 366 -17.01 15.87 -22.56
N ARG A 367 -17.43 14.82 -21.84
CA ARG A 367 -18.47 14.90 -20.82
C ARG A 367 -18.08 15.83 -19.68
N LEU A 368 -16.86 15.69 -19.17
CA LEU A 368 -16.33 16.52 -18.08
C LEU A 368 -16.12 17.97 -18.54
N LEU A 369 -15.72 18.17 -19.80
CA LEU A 369 -15.60 19.51 -20.39
C LEU A 369 -16.95 20.22 -20.47
N VAL A 370 -17.97 19.54 -21.03
CA VAL A 370 -19.32 20.10 -21.16
C VAL A 370 -19.90 20.42 -19.79
N GLU A 371 -19.80 19.50 -18.83
CA GLU A 371 -20.30 19.69 -17.47
C GLU A 371 -19.60 20.87 -16.76
N THR A 372 -18.29 20.98 -16.87
CA THR A 372 -17.53 22.09 -16.29
C THR A 372 -17.98 23.44 -16.83
N HIS A 373 -18.09 23.57 -18.16
CA HIS A 373 -18.48 24.82 -18.80
C HIS A 373 -19.95 25.18 -18.58
N LEU A 374 -20.83 24.19 -18.57
CA LEU A 374 -22.24 24.35 -18.20
C LEU A 374 -22.36 24.92 -16.79
N MET A 375 -21.74 24.26 -15.80
CA MET A 375 -21.84 24.66 -14.40
C MET A 375 -21.13 25.99 -14.10
N ASN A 376 -20.15 26.38 -14.92
CA ASN A 376 -19.52 27.70 -14.86
C ASN A 376 -20.30 28.80 -15.63
N GLY A 377 -21.47 28.47 -16.20
CA GLY A 377 -22.33 29.39 -16.95
C GLY A 377 -21.82 29.77 -18.35
N ASN A 378 -20.75 29.14 -18.83
CA ASN A 378 -20.22 29.36 -20.18
C ASN A 378 -20.87 28.40 -21.19
N LEU A 379 -22.13 28.69 -21.50
CA LEU A 379 -22.97 27.83 -22.35
C LEU A 379 -22.43 27.70 -23.78
N ALA A 380 -21.82 28.74 -24.34
CA ALA A 380 -21.25 28.70 -25.68
C ALA A 380 -20.12 27.66 -25.77
N SER A 381 -19.17 27.69 -24.83
CA SER A 381 -18.09 26.70 -24.78
C SER A 381 -18.62 25.30 -24.50
N ALA A 382 -19.63 25.15 -23.63
CA ALA A 382 -20.26 23.85 -23.37
C ALA A 382 -20.82 23.22 -24.67
N VAL A 383 -21.50 24.02 -25.51
CA VAL A 383 -22.01 23.56 -26.81
C VAL A 383 -20.88 23.25 -27.79
N ASP A 384 -19.82 24.04 -27.82
CA ASP A 384 -18.68 23.77 -28.70
C ASP A 384 -17.97 22.46 -28.34
N PHE A 385 -17.92 22.09 -27.06
CA PHE A 385 -17.36 20.81 -26.61
C PHE A 385 -18.26 19.60 -26.88
N LEU A 386 -19.57 19.77 -27.14
CA LEU A 386 -20.43 18.68 -27.63
C LEU A 386 -19.98 18.17 -29.01
N ALA A 387 -19.39 19.04 -29.83
CA ALA A 387 -18.89 18.67 -31.16
C ALA A 387 -17.57 17.88 -31.10
N VAL A 388 -16.91 17.82 -29.95
CA VAL A 388 -15.71 17.00 -29.76
C VAL A 388 -16.17 15.54 -29.60
N PRO A 389 -15.79 14.64 -30.51
CA PRO A 389 -16.21 13.25 -30.42
C PRO A 389 -15.71 12.65 -29.11
N SER A 390 -16.62 12.07 -28.32
CA SER A 390 -16.26 11.37 -27.10
C SER A 390 -15.23 10.29 -27.47
N THR A 391 -14.00 10.41 -26.98
CA THR A 391 -13.00 9.38 -27.21
C THR A 391 -13.50 8.09 -26.60
N SER A 392 -13.56 7.02 -27.40
CA SER A 392 -14.00 5.69 -26.99
C SER A 392 -13.20 5.09 -25.82
N GLU A 393 -12.12 5.76 -25.42
CA GLU A 393 -11.31 5.50 -24.24
C GLU A 393 -12.04 5.76 -22.91
N SER A 394 -13.12 6.56 -22.90
CA SER A 394 -13.88 6.87 -21.68
C SER A 394 -14.41 5.63 -20.96
N LYS A 395 -14.79 4.57 -21.69
CA LYS A 395 -15.28 3.31 -21.10
C LYS A 395 -14.22 2.51 -20.35
N LYS A 396 -12.94 2.86 -20.45
CA LYS A 396 -11.83 2.18 -19.76
C LYS A 396 -11.36 2.91 -18.51
N LEU A 397 -11.84 4.14 -18.28
CA LEU A 397 -11.48 4.89 -17.09
C LEU A 397 -12.13 4.25 -15.86
N PRO A 398 -11.39 4.08 -14.75
CA PRO A 398 -11.99 3.62 -13.52
C PRO A 398 -12.90 4.71 -12.94
N PHE A 399 -13.95 4.29 -12.24
CA PHE A 399 -14.90 5.15 -11.54
C PHE A 399 -15.78 6.05 -12.45
N VAL A 400 -15.91 5.74 -13.74
CA VAL A 400 -16.79 6.47 -14.69
C VAL A 400 -18.27 6.36 -14.32
N ASP A 401 -18.63 5.27 -13.63
CA ASP A 401 -19.94 5.05 -13.02
C ASP A 401 -20.29 6.11 -11.97
N ARG A 402 -19.29 6.82 -11.42
CA ARG A 402 -19.46 7.91 -10.45
C ARG A 402 -19.60 9.30 -11.09
N TRP A 403 -19.51 9.42 -12.41
CA TRP A 403 -19.71 10.69 -13.11
C TRP A 403 -21.21 10.94 -13.38
N THR A 404 -21.62 12.20 -13.58
CA THR A 404 -23.00 12.60 -13.91
C THR A 404 -23.41 12.10 -15.30
N PRO A 405 -24.38 11.18 -15.48
CA PRO A 405 -24.69 10.55 -16.77
C PRO A 405 -24.77 11.55 -17.93
N ILE A 406 -24.25 11.18 -19.11
CA ILE A 406 -24.20 12.11 -20.25
C ILE A 406 -25.59 12.63 -20.65
N SER A 407 -26.62 11.80 -20.51
CA SER A 407 -28.02 12.19 -20.71
C SER A 407 -28.46 13.30 -19.75
N GLU A 408 -28.07 13.22 -18.47
CA GLU A 408 -28.42 14.25 -17.48
C GLU A 408 -27.71 15.57 -17.78
N ILE A 409 -26.44 15.52 -18.21
CA ILE A 409 -25.70 16.71 -18.64
C ILE A 409 -26.35 17.34 -19.87
N HIS A 410 -26.75 16.51 -20.85
CA HIS A 410 -27.45 16.96 -22.05
C HIS A 410 -28.80 17.60 -21.72
N ASP A 411 -29.60 16.97 -20.87
CA ASP A 411 -30.91 17.49 -20.45
C ASP A 411 -30.77 18.81 -19.70
N ALA A 412 -29.81 18.92 -18.78
CA ALA A 412 -29.51 20.14 -18.05
C ALA A 412 -29.06 21.27 -18.98
N LEU A 413 -28.15 20.98 -19.92
CA LEU A 413 -27.67 21.95 -20.91
C LEU A 413 -28.81 22.44 -21.81
N LEU A 414 -29.64 21.52 -22.33
CA LEU A 414 -30.77 21.87 -23.19
C LEU A 414 -31.83 22.69 -22.45
N ALA A 415 -32.11 22.37 -21.18
CA ALA A 415 -33.02 23.14 -20.35
C ALA A 415 -32.51 24.58 -20.15
N GLU A 416 -31.23 24.73 -19.79
CA GLU A 416 -30.63 26.05 -19.53
C GLU A 416 -30.51 26.89 -20.82
N LEU A 417 -30.15 26.27 -21.95
CA LEU A 417 -30.09 26.94 -23.25
C LEU A 417 -31.47 27.38 -23.75
N LYS A 418 -32.51 26.57 -23.52
CA LYS A 418 -33.88 26.91 -23.94
C LYS A 418 -34.37 28.21 -23.29
N GLU A 419 -33.92 28.48 -22.07
CA GLU A 419 -34.28 29.70 -21.34
C GLU A 419 -33.40 30.90 -21.74
N LYS A 420 -32.11 30.67 -22.03
CA LYS A 420 -31.12 31.75 -22.17
C LYS A 420 -30.74 32.10 -23.61
N ASP A 421 -30.64 31.13 -24.51
CA ASP A 421 -30.19 31.33 -25.89
C ASP A 421 -30.77 30.28 -26.86
N THR A 422 -31.81 30.68 -27.60
CA THR A 422 -32.51 29.81 -28.55
C THR A 422 -31.62 29.36 -29.73
N ALA A 423 -30.63 30.15 -30.13
CA ALA A 423 -29.76 29.79 -31.25
C ALA A 423 -28.78 28.70 -30.84
N LEU A 424 -28.15 28.84 -29.67
CA LEU A 424 -27.31 27.80 -29.09
C LEU A 424 -28.11 26.54 -28.75
N TYR A 425 -29.37 26.68 -28.30
CA TYR A 425 -30.26 25.54 -28.07
C TYR A 425 -30.46 24.68 -29.34
N ILE A 426 -30.78 25.31 -30.47
CA ILE A 426 -30.97 24.60 -31.75
C ILE A 426 -29.68 23.88 -32.17
N LYS A 427 -28.53 24.54 -32.03
CA LYS A 427 -27.22 23.95 -32.33
C LYS A 427 -26.93 22.75 -31.43
N ALA A 428 -27.10 22.89 -30.12
CA ALA A 428 -26.84 21.83 -29.14
C ALA A 428 -27.75 20.61 -29.39
N LYS A 429 -29.05 20.85 -29.63
CA LYS A 429 -30.01 19.78 -29.93
C LYS A 429 -29.60 18.98 -31.17
N ALA A 430 -29.16 19.66 -32.23
CA ALA A 430 -28.70 19.02 -33.47
C ALA A 430 -27.38 18.24 -33.33
N LEU A 431 -26.58 18.51 -32.28
CA LEU A 431 -25.35 17.76 -31.99
C LEU A 431 -25.61 16.53 -31.12
N ILE A 432 -26.72 16.52 -30.38
CA ILE A 432 -27.08 15.45 -29.44
C ILE A 432 -27.95 14.37 -30.11
N GLU A 433 -28.87 14.79 -30.98
CA GLU A 433 -29.71 13.92 -31.84
C GLU A 433 -28.93 13.37 -33.03
#